data_AF-A0A1C4IG13-F1
#
_entry.id   AF-A0A1C4IG13-F1
#
_cell.length_a   1.000
_cell.length_b   1.000
_cell.length_c   1.000
_cell.angle_alpha   90.00
_cell.angle_beta   90.00
_cell.angle_gamma   90.00
#
_symmetry.space_group_name_H-M   'P 1'
#
loop_
_entity.id
_entity.type
_entity.pdbx_description
1 polymer ?
#
loop_
_entity_poly.entity_id
_entity_poly.type
_entity_poly.pdbx_seq_one_letter_code
_entity_poly.pdbx_strand_id
1 'polypeptide(L)' 'MDEHGTLATPADDDATLVLLTVEEAARRLRIGRTTCFALIRTGELESIDIGRLRRVPADAPAEYLARRRAAKRAA' A
#
# COMPACT_ATOMS: atom_id res chain seq x y z
N MET A 1 -8.89 37.65 -5.21
CA MET A 1 -8.16 36.66 -4.38
C MET A 1 -8.92 35.38 -4.55
N ASP A 2 -8.37 34.42 -5.29
CA ASP A 2 -8.55 32.96 -5.14
C ASP A 2 -7.61 32.33 -6.18
N GLU A 3 -6.32 32.58 -5.99
CA GLU A 3 -5.24 32.12 -6.87
C GLU A 3 -4.29 31.19 -6.09
N HIS A 4 -4.88 30.24 -5.37
CA HIS A 4 -4.14 29.09 -4.88
C HIS A 4 -4.22 27.96 -5.89
N GLY A 5 -3.29 28.01 -6.86
CA GLY A 5 -2.86 26.83 -7.58
C GLY A 5 -2.38 25.78 -6.58
N THR A 6 -3.19 24.75 -6.34
CA THR A 6 -2.70 23.53 -5.70
C THR A 6 -2.21 22.61 -6.80
N LEU A 7 -0.90 22.65 -7.01
CA LEU A 7 -0.13 21.59 -7.64
C LEU A 7 -0.61 20.26 -7.04
N ALA A 8 -1.10 19.36 -7.88
CA ALA A 8 -1.49 18.01 -7.50
C ALA A 8 -0.34 17.36 -6.73
N THR A 9 -0.45 17.36 -5.41
CA THR A 9 0.41 16.54 -4.56
C THR A 9 -0.17 15.14 -4.70
N PRO A 10 0.60 14.08 -5.01
CA PRO A 10 0.09 12.71 -5.04
C PRO A 10 -0.25 12.16 -3.62
N ALA A 11 -0.69 13.05 -2.73
CA ALA A 11 -1.11 12.81 -1.36
C ALA A 11 -2.62 12.50 -1.33
N ASP A 12 -3.02 11.43 -2.00
CA ASP A 12 -4.23 10.69 -1.60
C ASP A 12 -3.77 9.49 -0.75
N ASP A 13 -3.05 9.77 0.34
CA ASP A 13 -3.07 8.91 1.53
C ASP A 13 -4.39 9.17 2.26
N ASP A 14 -5.50 9.07 1.52
CA ASP A 14 -6.83 9.18 2.09
C ASP A 14 -7.03 7.94 2.96
N ALA A 15 -6.98 8.15 4.27
CA ALA A 15 -7.11 7.11 5.28
C ALA A 15 -8.52 6.51 5.33
N THR A 16 -9.49 7.11 4.62
CA THR A 16 -10.85 6.58 4.50
C THR A 16 -10.99 5.53 3.40
N LEU A 17 -10.00 5.44 2.48
CA LEU A 17 -10.00 4.42 1.44
C LEU A 17 -9.78 3.04 2.05
N VAL A 18 -10.72 2.14 1.77
CA VAL A 18 -10.64 0.73 2.20
C VAL A 18 -9.70 -0.08 1.29
N LEU A 19 -9.53 0.35 0.04
CA LEU A 19 -8.75 -0.34 -0.97
C LEU A 19 -7.77 0.61 -1.65
N LEU A 20 -6.54 0.13 -1.74
CA LEU A 20 -5.41 0.82 -2.32
C LEU A 20 -5.05 0.18 -3.66
N THR A 21 -4.52 0.98 -4.56
CA THR A 21 -3.70 0.49 -5.67
C THR A 21 -2.39 -0.08 -5.15
N VAL A 22 -1.72 -0.89 -5.97
CA VAL A 22 -0.38 -1.40 -5.67
C VAL A 22 0.62 -0.26 -5.45
N GLU A 23 0.49 0.84 -6.21
CA GLU A 23 1.37 2.00 -6.07
C GLU A 23 1.14 2.74 -4.74
N GLU A 24 -0.10 2.88 -4.29
CA GLU A 24 -0.43 3.44 -2.98
C GLU A 24 0.07 2.58 -1.83
N ALA A 25 -0.07 1.25 -1.93
CA ALA A 25 0.49 0.33 -0.94
C ALA A 25 2.02 0.43 -0.88
N ALA A 26 2.69 0.53 -2.03
CA ALA A 26 4.13 0.72 -2.12
C ALA A 26 4.56 2.04 -1.45
N ARG A 27 3.80 3.13 -1.68
CA ARG A 27 4.04 4.43 -1.03
C ARG A 27 3.86 4.34 0.50
N ARG A 28 2.78 3.73 0.99
CA ARG A 28 2.53 3.54 2.44
C ARG A 28 3.63 2.73 3.12
N LEU A 29 4.18 1.72 2.43
CA LEU A 29 5.30 0.92 2.93
C LEU A 29 6.68 1.58 2.70
N ARG A 30 6.74 2.72 2.00
CA ARG A 30 7.99 3.40 1.57
C ARG A 30 8.93 2.46 0.80
N ILE A 31 8.39 1.62 -0.08
CA ILE A 31 9.14 0.68 -0.93
C ILE A 31 8.95 1.00 -2.41
N GLY A 32 9.86 0.49 -3.24
CA GLY A 32 9.72 0.55 -4.70
C GLY A 32 8.56 -0.32 -5.20
N ARG A 33 7.97 0.06 -6.34
CA ARG A 33 6.87 -0.69 -6.99
C ARG A 33 7.24 -2.14 -7.25
N THR A 34 8.47 -2.39 -7.73
CA THR A 34 8.99 -3.73 -7.98
C THR A 34 8.95 -4.60 -6.73
N THR A 35 9.37 -4.05 -5.59
CA THR A 35 9.32 -4.75 -4.30
C THR A 35 7.89 -5.03 -3.87
N CYS A 36 6.99 -4.06 -4.05
CA CYS A 36 5.57 -4.26 -3.73
C CYS A 36 4.94 -5.38 -4.58
N PHE A 37 5.22 -5.41 -5.88
CA PHE A 37 4.79 -6.51 -6.76
C PHE A 37 5.41 -7.85 -6.36
N ALA A 38 6.66 -7.87 -5.92
CA ALA A 38 7.30 -9.08 -5.43
C ALA A 38 6.59 -9.60 -4.18
N LEU A 39 6.30 -8.74 -3.20
CA LEU A 39 5.57 -9.11 -1.97
C LEU A 39 4.16 -9.64 -2.24
N ILE A 40 3.47 -9.05 -3.22
CA ILE A 40 2.17 -9.54 -3.68
C ILE A 40 2.32 -10.93 -4.32
N ARG A 41 3.35 -11.11 -5.15
CA ARG A 41 3.61 -12.37 -5.85
C ARG A 41 4.01 -13.49 -4.90
N THR A 42 4.74 -13.17 -3.84
CA THR A 42 5.11 -14.13 -2.78
C THR A 42 3.96 -14.39 -1.79
N GLY A 43 2.88 -13.61 -1.84
CA GLY A 43 1.78 -13.68 -0.90
C GLY A 43 2.09 -13.07 0.46
N GLU A 44 3.21 -12.37 0.61
CA GLU A 44 3.56 -11.68 1.86
C GLU A 44 2.69 -10.44 2.09
N LEU A 45 2.33 -9.74 1.01
CA LEU A 45 1.38 -8.62 1.02
C LEU A 45 0.05 -9.09 0.44
N GLU A 46 -1.01 -8.95 1.23
CA GLU A 46 -2.36 -9.31 0.81
C GLU A 46 -2.83 -8.42 -0.34
N SER A 47 -3.50 -9.03 -1.32
CA SER A 47 -4.13 -8.31 -2.40
C SER A 47 -5.38 -9.04 -2.88
N ILE A 48 -6.37 -8.26 -3.31
CA ILE A 48 -7.67 -8.71 -3.77
C ILE A 48 -7.82 -8.29 -5.23
N ASP A 49 -8.27 -9.22 -6.06
CA ASP A 49 -8.68 -8.96 -7.43
C ASP A 49 -10.16 -8.54 -7.48
N ILE A 50 -10.42 -7.39 -8.09
CA ILE A 50 -11.76 -6.87 -8.39
C ILE A 50 -11.86 -6.80 -9.90
N GLY A 51 -12.37 -7.89 -10.49
CA GLY A 51 -12.39 -8.08 -11.93
C GLY A 51 -10.97 -8.08 -12.52
N ARG A 52 -10.62 -7.04 -13.29
CA ARG A 52 -9.29 -6.89 -13.89
C ARG A 52 -8.31 -6.08 -13.04
N LEU A 53 -8.79 -5.50 -11.93
CA LEU A 53 -8.01 -4.60 -11.07
C LEU A 53 -7.46 -5.38 -9.89
N ARG A 54 -6.17 -5.22 -9.61
CA ARG A 54 -5.59 -5.66 -8.33
C ARG A 54 -5.60 -4.52 -7.33
N ARG A 55 -6.17 -4.77 -6.16
CA ARG A 55 -6.24 -3.86 -5.03
C ARG A 55 -5.59 -4.46 -3.80
N VAL A 56 -5.15 -3.61 -2.89
CA VAL A 56 -4.53 -3.98 -1.62
C VAL A 56 -5.40 -3.38 -0.51
N PRO A 57 -5.89 -4.16 0.46
CA PRO A 57 -6.60 -3.60 1.62
C PRO A 57 -5.74 -2.54 2.32
N ALA A 58 -6.36 -1.49 2.84
CA ALA A 58 -5.63 -0.40 3.50
C ALA A 58 -4.91 -0.85 4.79
N ASP A 59 -5.41 -1.91 5.41
CA ASP A 59 -4.89 -2.61 6.59
C ASP A 59 -3.72 -3.57 6.25
N ALA A 60 -3.64 -4.09 5.03
CA ALA A 60 -2.63 -5.06 4.62
C ALA A 60 -1.16 -4.59 4.82
N PRO A 61 -0.78 -3.33 4.55
CA PRO A 61 0.55 -2.81 4.88
C PRO A 61 0.91 -2.92 6.37
N ALA A 62 -0.04 -2.58 7.25
CA ALA A 62 0.17 -2.62 8.68
C ALA A 62 0.28 -4.07 9.19
N GLU A 63 -0.57 -4.96 8.67
CA GLU A 63 -0.49 -6.39 8.97
C GLU A 63 0.82 -7.03 8.49
N TYR A 64 1.26 -6.72 7.27
CA TYR A 64 2.55 -7.18 6.75
C TYR A 64 3.69 -6.79 7.70
N LEU A 65 3.71 -5.54 8.17
CA LEU A 65 4.71 -5.08 9.13
C LEU A 65 4.59 -5.79 10.48
N ALA A 66 3.37 -6.03 10.98
CA ALA A 66 3.13 -6.76 12.22
C ALA A 66 3.65 -8.21 12.13
N ARG A 67 3.33 -8.93 11.05
CA ARG A 67 3.84 -10.27 10.77
C ARG A 67 5.36 -10.28 10.68
N ARG A 68 5.95 -9.33 9.94
CA ARG A 68 7.40 -9.21 9.76
C ARG A 68 8.12 -8.92 11.08
N ARG A 69 7.56 -8.06 11.93
CA ARG A 69 8.09 -7.77 13.28
C ARG A 69 8.01 -8.99 14.20
N ALA A 70 6.91 -9.74 14.15
CA ALA A 70 6.75 -10.95 14.94
C ALA A 70 7.79 -12.01 14.54
N ALA A 71 7.95 -12.26 13.23
CA ALA A 71 8.97 -13.18 12.71
C ALA A 71 10.39 -12.78 13.13
N LYS A 72 10.73 -11.49 13.09
CA LYS A 72 12.05 -10.99 13.50
C LYS A 72 12.31 -11.14 15.01
N ARG A 73 11.28 -11.12 15.86
CA ARG A 73 11.44 -11.27 17.32
C ARG A 73 11.52 -12.73 17.78
N ALA A 74 11.07 -13.66 16.95
CA ALA A 74 11.10 -15.09 17.23
C ALA A 74 12.42 -15.76 16.79
N ALA A 75 13.34 -14.99 16.19
CA ALA A 75 14.67 -15.41 15.74
C ALA A 75 15.75 -14.76 16.61
#